data_AF-J3JCU8-F1
#
_entry.id   AF-J3JCU8-F1
#
_cell.length_a   1.000
_cell.length_b   1.000
_cell.length_c   1.000
_cell.angle_alpha   90.00
_cell.angle_beta   90.00
_cell.angle_gamma   90.00
#
_symmetry.space_group_name_H-M   'P 1'
#
loop_
_entity.id
_entity.type
_entity.pdbx_description
1 polymer ?
#
loop_
_entity_poly.entity_id
_entity_poly.type
_entity_poly.pdbx_seq_one_letter_code
_entity_poly.pdbx_strand_id
1 'polypeptide(L)' 'MLWRPRAETDIQRVHWADESVSLGWHKDGDHPDLGTTHFQLEVGDELVHEPGQIEVEAPLSFLEICLDRLPDELRKTAKD' A
#
# COMPACT_ATOMS: atom_id res chain seq x y z
N MET A 1 16.94 -4.86 17.89
CA MET A 1 16.34 -3.52 17.93
C MET A 1 15.10 -3.58 17.06
N LEU A 2 13.90 -3.52 17.65
CA LEU A 2 12.65 -3.52 16.88
C LEU A 2 12.49 -2.12 16.29
N TRP A 3 12.61 -2.01 14.97
CA TRP A 3 12.27 -0.77 14.26
C TRP A 3 10.80 -0.43 14.54
N ARG A 4 10.51 0.84 14.83
CA ARG A 4 9.14 1.34 15.05
C ARG A 4 8.89 2.53 14.11
N PRO A 5 7.77 2.53 13.38
CA PRO A 5 7.33 3.69 12.62
C PRO A 5 7.25 4.95 13.48
N ARG A 6 7.75 6.07 12.97
CA ARG A 6 7.35 7.41 13.42
C ARG A 6 6.25 7.90 12.48
N ALA A 7 5.03 7.98 13.00
CA ALA A 7 3.81 8.24 12.25
C ALA A 7 3.85 9.50 11.34
N GLU A 8 4.69 10.48 11.65
CA GLU A 8 4.75 11.75 10.91
C GLU A 8 6.02 11.93 10.07
N THR A 9 7.05 11.10 10.24
CA THR A 9 8.34 11.27 9.54
C THR A 9 8.74 10.10 8.67
N ASP A 10 8.20 8.92 8.92
CA ASP A 10 8.57 7.71 8.18
C ASP A 10 7.50 7.40 7.14
N ILE A 11 7.36 8.32 6.17
CA ILE A 11 6.46 8.20 5.02
C ILE A 11 7.05 7.22 4.01
N GLN A 12 6.25 6.24 3.58
CA GLN A 12 6.65 5.26 2.58
C GLN A 12 5.51 5.01 1.61
N ARG A 13 5.83 4.89 0.32
CA ARG A 13 4.84 4.58 -0.71
C ARG A 13 5.44 3.65 -1.74
N VAL A 14 4.75 2.54 -2.00
CA VAL A 14 5.00 1.67 -3.16
C VAL A 14 3.72 1.68 -3.97
N HIS A 15 3.79 2.15 -5.21
CA HIS A 15 2.61 2.47 -6.00
C HIS A 15 2.83 2.13 -7.47
N TRP A 16 1.81 1.53 -8.07
CA TRP A 16 1.68 1.28 -9.50
C TRP A 16 0.55 2.12 -10.04
N ALA A 17 0.76 2.73 -11.21
CA ALA A 17 -0.29 3.44 -11.93
C ALA A 17 -0.08 3.27 -13.44
N ASP A 18 -1.13 2.85 -14.13
CA ASP A 18 -1.23 2.82 -15.59
C ASP A 18 -2.58 3.40 -16.05
N GLU A 19 -2.91 3.26 -17.34
CA GLU A 19 -4.14 3.81 -17.92
C GLU A 19 -5.43 3.16 -17.40
N SER A 20 -5.33 1.99 -16.77
CA SER A 20 -6.45 1.16 -16.34
C SER A 20 -6.61 1.05 -14.83
N VAL A 21 -5.50 1.13 -14.08
CA VAL A 21 -5.49 0.93 -12.64
C VAL A 21 -4.41 1.76 -11.95
N SER A 22 -4.74 2.26 -10.76
CA SER A 22 -3.83 2.90 -9.82
C SER A 22 -3.95 2.20 -8.47
N LEU A 23 -2.89 1.57 -7.98
CA LEU A 23 -2.93 0.83 -6.71
C LEU A 23 -1.60 0.84 -5.95
N GLY A 24 -1.65 0.62 -4.65
CA GLY A 24 -0.45 0.40 -3.86
C GLY A 24 -0.61 0.65 -2.36
N TRP A 25 0.51 0.59 -1.66
CA TRP A 25 0.58 0.73 -0.20
C TRP A 25 1.20 2.06 0.18
N HIS A 26 0.55 2.73 1.12
CA HIS A 26 0.93 4.05 1.61
C HIS A 26 1.00 3.99 3.13
N LYS A 27 2.13 4.45 3.64
CA LYS A 27 2.38 4.60 5.06
C LYS A 27 2.49 6.10 5.33
N ASP A 28 1.38 6.68 5.76
CA ASP A 28 1.21 8.10 6.03
C ASP A 28 0.16 8.30 7.14
N GLY A 29 -0.28 9.55 7.33
CA GLY A 29 -1.27 9.93 8.34
C GLY A 29 -2.66 10.20 7.77
N ASP A 30 -2.92 9.91 6.50
CA ASP A 30 -4.13 10.40 5.81
C ASP A 30 -5.36 9.54 6.13
N HIS A 31 -5.16 8.28 6.50
CA HIS A 31 -6.21 7.31 6.85
C HIS A 31 -5.96 6.67 8.23
N PRO A 32 -6.04 7.43 9.33
CA PRO A 32 -5.68 6.96 10.67
C PRO A 32 -6.55 5.80 11.19
N ASP A 33 -7.75 5.62 10.62
CA ASP A 33 -8.68 4.53 10.92
C ASP A 33 -8.26 3.18 10.30
N LEU A 34 -7.40 3.20 9.28
CA LEU A 34 -6.91 2.00 8.58
C LEU A 34 -5.58 1.47 9.15
N GLY A 35 -5.04 2.14 10.17
CA GLY A 35 -3.74 1.83 10.78
C GLY A 35 -2.59 2.63 10.18
N THR A 36 -1.35 2.20 10.44
CA THR A 36 -0.14 2.92 10.02
C THR A 36 0.08 2.87 8.50
N THR A 37 -0.35 1.80 7.85
CA THR A 37 -0.27 1.60 6.41
C THR A 37 -1.64 1.23 5.88
N HIS A 38 -2.04 1.87 4.78
CA HIS A 38 -3.25 1.53 4.04
C HIS A 38 -2.90 1.09 2.60
N PHE A 39 -3.76 0.27 2.01
CA PHE A 39 -3.77 -0.05 0.59
C PHE A 39 -4.81 0.84 -0.11
N GLN A 40 -4.45 1.40 -1.25
CA GLN A 40 -5.34 2.17 -2.10
C GLN A 40 -5.49 1.47 -3.44
N LEU A 41 -6.72 1.38 -3.94
CA LEU A 41 -7.05 0.90 -5.28
C LEU A 41 -8.00 1.88 -5.96
N GLU A 42 -7.68 2.25 -7.19
CA GLU A 42 -8.45 3.11 -8.06
C GLU A 42 -8.61 2.43 -9.42
N VAL A 43 -9.87 2.16 -9.81
CA VAL A 43 -10.26 1.55 -11.10
C VAL A 43 -11.48 2.27 -11.65
N GLY A 44 -11.32 3.00 -12.76
CA GLY A 44 -12.38 3.85 -13.30
C GLY A 44 -12.76 4.95 -12.31
N ASP A 45 -14.04 5.04 -11.93
CA ASP A 45 -14.53 6.01 -10.94
C ASP A 45 -14.56 5.45 -9.51
N GLU A 46 -14.08 4.21 -9.30
CA GLU A 46 -14.07 3.56 -7.99
C GLU A 46 -12.74 3.80 -7.28
N LEU A 47 -12.79 4.32 -6.05
CA LEU A 47 -11.65 4.53 -5.16
C LEU A 47 -11.90 3.81 -3.83
N VAL A 48 -11.01 2.89 -3.48
CA VAL A 48 -11.09 2.05 -2.29
C VAL A 48 -9.84 2.25 -1.44
N HIS A 49 -10.03 2.34 -0.12
CA HIS A 49 -8.95 2.33 0.86
C HIS A 49 -9.20 1.18 1.86
N GLU A 50 -8.19 0.35 2.08
CA GLU A 50 -8.24 -0.79 2.99
C GLU A 50 -7.01 -0.80 3.92
N PRO A 51 -7.06 -1.47 5.08
CA PRO A 51 -5.87 -1.67 5.89
C PRO A 51 -4.77 -2.38 5.08
N GLY A 52 -3.54 -1.87 5.10
CA GLY A 52 -2.45 -2.42 4.29
C GLY A 52 -1.93 -3.79 4.74
N GLN A 53 -2.22 -4.17 5.99
CA GLN A 53 -1.85 -5.46 6.60
C GLN A 53 -0.37 -5.85 6.37
N ILE A 54 0.56 -4.93 6.64
CA ILE A 54 2.00 -5.17 6.55
C ILE A 54 2.54 -5.52 7.94
N GLU A 55 3.13 -6.71 8.07
CA GLU A 55 3.57 -7.28 9.34
C GLU A 55 4.88 -6.66 9.83
N VAL A 56 5.75 -6.26 8.89
CA VAL A 56 7.06 -5.63 9.17
C VAL A 56 7.25 -4.43 8.27
N GLU A 57 7.12 -3.24 8.85
CA GLU A 57 7.11 -1.98 8.10
C GLU A 57 8.50 -1.31 7.97
N ALA A 58 9.58 -1.96 8.44
CA ALA A 58 10.94 -1.46 8.25
C ALA A 58 11.22 -1.27 6.75
N PRO A 59 11.96 -0.24 6.31
CA PRO A 59 11.84 0.21 4.92
C PRO A 59 12.14 -0.83 3.84
N LEU A 60 13.16 -1.66 4.05
CA LEU A 60 13.46 -2.74 3.13
C LEU A 60 12.37 -3.83 3.15
N SER A 61 11.93 -4.25 4.33
CA SER A 61 10.87 -5.25 4.47
C SER A 61 9.53 -4.76 3.90
N PHE A 62 9.18 -3.49 4.11
CA PHE A 62 8.00 -2.86 3.52
C PHE A 62 8.06 -2.95 2.00
N LEU A 63 9.18 -2.55 1.39
CA LEU A 63 9.39 -2.64 -0.05
C LEU A 63 9.27 -4.07 -0.56
N GLU A 64 9.97 -5.02 0.09
CA GLU A 64 9.96 -6.44 -0.29
C GLU A 64 8.54 -7.03 -0.24
N ILE A 65 7.80 -6.77 0.84
CA ILE A 65 6.42 -7.24 1.00
C ILE A 65 5.50 -6.64 -0.08
N CYS A 66 5.62 -5.34 -0.35
CA CYS A 66 4.82 -4.68 -1.39
C CYS A 66 5.12 -5.26 -2.78
N LEU A 67 6.39 -5.46 -3.11
CA LEU A 67 6.80 -6.02 -4.40
C LEU A 67 6.39 -7.49 -4.57
N ASP A 68 6.39 -8.27 -3.49
CA ASP A 68 5.92 -9.66 -3.50
C ASP A 68 4.40 -9.75 -3.75
N ARG A 69 3.62 -8.85 -3.15
CA ARG A 69 2.14 -8.83 -3.27
C ARG A 69 1.65 -8.14 -4.55
N LEU A 70 2.39 -7.18 -5.09
CA LEU A 70 1.96 -6.35 -6.22
C LEU A 70 1.47 -7.16 -7.45
N PRO A 71 2.14 -8.24 -7.90
CA PRO A 71 1.67 -9.02 -9.03
C PRO A 71 0.29 -9.66 -8.81
N ASP A 72 -0.01 -10.08 -7.57
CA ASP A 72 -1.31 -10.67 -7.26
C ASP A 72 -2.41 -9.61 -7.20
N GLU A 73 -2.14 -8.43 -6.63
CA GLU A 73 -3.10 -7.32 -6.65
C GLU A 73 -3.41 -6.86 -8.09
N LEU A 74 -2.40 -6.76 -8.96
CA LEU A 74 -2.60 -6.44 -10.37
C LEU A 74 -3.43 -7.51 -11.12
N ARG A 75 -3.28 -8.79 -10.77
CA ARG A 75 -4.12 -9.87 -11.35
C ARG A 75 -5.58 -9.76 -10.94
N LYS A 76 -5.88 -9.29 -9.73
CA LYS A 76 -7.27 -9.08 -9.27
C LYS A 76 -7.96 -7.95 -10.03
N THR A 77 -7.20 -7.00 -10.57
CA THR A 77 -7.74 -5.84 -11.30
C THR A 77 -7.85 -6.10 -12.80
N ALA A 78 -7.14 -7.11 -13.32
CA ALA A 78 -7.34 -7.59 -14.68
C ALA A 78 -8.73 -8.24 -14.78
N LYS A 79 -9.67 -7.58 -15.47
CA LYS A 79 -10.93 -8.22 -15.88
C LYS A 79 -10.62 -9.30 -16.92
N ASP A 80 -11.33 -10.43 -16.85
CA ASP A 80 -11.37 -11.44 -17.93
C ASP A 80 -11.75 -10.81 -19.29
#